data_AF-A0A6C0I3G6-F1
#
_entry.id   AF-A0A6C0I3G6-F1
#
_cell.length_a   1.000
_cell.length_b   1.000
_cell.length_c   1.000
_cell.angle_alpha   90.00
_cell.angle_beta   90.00
_cell.angle_gamma   90.00
#
_symmetry.space_group_name_H-M   'P 1'
#
loop_
_entity.id
_entity.type
_entity.pdbx_description
1 polymer ?
#
loop_
_entity_poly.entity_id
_entity_poly.type
_entity_poly.pdbx_seq_one_letter_code
_entity_poly.pdbx_strand_id
1 'polypeptide(L)'
;MPYFKNDDVNILFVHIPKTGGTSLEKYFSSKFDIPLNCKSLYECSWKKKYANFNKRVTPDINSSLQHITYSQMVKYKKVFNIDFDNIKIITIVRNPYERLVSDLFFFEIIDINTSKMEVFNELTKYLSDRSGRYDNHDKPQYIFITDDNKKLESNIHILKTENLTTGMKDLGYTDFNTHENQNKNKINYYDYLNNKSIEIINSFYHLDFLLFNYDKIVVGPVEPVGPVEPVGPVKPVGPVKPVGPVKPVGPVKPVGQVKPVGPVKPVGPVKPVGPVKPVGPVKSVGQVKPVGPVKPVWS
;
A
#
# COMPACT_ATOMS: atom_id res chain seq x y z
N MET A 1 7.02 -14.50 14.87
CA MET A 1 5.74 -15.23 14.84
C MET A 1 5.04 -15.16 16.19
N PRO A 2 3.85 -14.56 16.25
CA PRO A 2 3.10 -14.41 17.48
C PRO A 2 2.24 -15.65 17.72
N TYR A 3 2.90 -16.68 18.26
CA TYR A 3 2.30 -17.96 18.66
C TYR A 3 2.49 -18.14 20.16
N PHE A 4 1.36 -18.25 20.88
CA PHE A 4 1.30 -18.29 22.33
C PHE A 4 0.79 -19.67 22.75
N LYS A 5 1.71 -20.54 23.15
CA LYS A 5 1.42 -21.90 23.58
C LYS A 5 2.03 -22.21 24.95
N ASN A 6 1.22 -22.72 25.86
CA ASN A 6 1.62 -23.46 27.07
C ASN A 6 0.53 -24.52 27.37
N ASP A 7 0.48 -25.05 28.58
CA ASP A 7 -0.52 -26.06 28.96
C ASP A 7 -1.96 -25.52 29.02
N ASP A 8 -2.12 -24.21 29.24
CA ASP A 8 -3.43 -23.53 29.42
C ASP A 8 -3.93 -22.83 28.15
N VAL A 9 -3.02 -22.48 27.23
CA VAL A 9 -3.34 -21.68 26.04
C VAL A 9 -2.69 -22.23 24.77
N ASN A 10 -3.45 -22.18 23.67
CA ASN A 10 -2.95 -22.43 22.32
C ASN A 10 -3.55 -21.36 21.38
N ILE A 11 -2.86 -20.22 21.22
CA ILE A 11 -3.31 -19.09 20.40
C ILE A 11 -2.31 -18.78 19.31
N LEU A 12 -2.78 -18.70 18.07
CA LEU A 12 -2.02 -18.15 16.95
C LEU A 12 -2.58 -16.78 16.57
N PHE A 13 -1.75 -15.76 16.61
CA PHE A 13 -2.10 -14.43 16.13
C PHE A 13 -1.53 -14.22 14.73
N VAL A 14 -2.39 -13.99 13.75
CA VAL A 14 -1.99 -13.57 12.41
C VAL A 14 -1.85 -12.04 12.43
N HIS A 15 -0.62 -11.57 12.63
CA HIS A 15 -0.34 -10.14 12.75
C HIS A 15 -0.30 -9.47 11.37
N ILE A 16 -1.32 -8.66 11.10
CA ILE A 16 -1.38 -7.79 9.93
C ILE A 16 -0.74 -6.44 10.28
N PRO A 17 0.26 -5.94 9.52
CA PRO A 17 0.94 -4.69 9.84
C PRO A 17 -0.01 -3.51 10.06
N LYS A 18 0.31 -2.64 11.04
CA LYS A 18 -0.39 -1.37 11.35
C LYS A 18 -1.85 -1.49 11.80
N THR A 19 -2.23 -2.64 12.35
CA THR A 19 -3.58 -2.91 12.88
C THR A 19 -3.65 -2.89 14.42
N GLY A 20 -2.57 -2.48 15.10
CA GLY A 20 -2.49 -2.48 16.57
C GLY A 20 -2.06 -3.82 17.18
N GLY A 21 -1.48 -4.71 16.38
CA GLY A 21 -1.03 -6.04 16.83
C GLY A 21 -0.05 -6.03 17.99
N THR A 22 0.83 -5.01 18.10
CA THR A 22 1.78 -4.90 19.21
C THR A 22 1.10 -4.84 20.59
N SER A 23 -0.06 -4.19 20.70
CA SER A 23 -0.80 -4.13 21.96
C SER A 23 -1.34 -5.50 22.35
N LEU A 24 -1.83 -6.27 21.37
CA LEU A 24 -2.36 -7.61 21.60
C LEU A 24 -1.25 -8.62 21.93
N GLU A 25 -0.11 -8.53 21.24
CA GLU A 25 1.06 -9.35 21.52
C GLU A 25 1.60 -9.14 22.94
N LYS A 26 1.74 -7.88 23.36
CA LYS A 26 2.15 -7.53 24.73
C LYS A 26 1.16 -8.06 25.77
N TYR A 27 -0.14 -7.91 25.50
CA TYR A 27 -1.18 -8.44 26.38
C TYR A 27 -1.08 -9.95 26.55
N PHE A 28 -1.06 -10.73 25.46
CA PHE A 28 -0.97 -12.18 25.56
C PHE A 28 0.33 -12.65 26.19
N SER A 29 1.44 -11.99 25.86
CA SER A 29 2.72 -12.28 26.50
C SER A 29 2.66 -12.11 28.02
N SER A 30 2.14 -10.96 28.48
CA SER A 30 2.03 -10.67 29.91
C SER A 30 1.00 -11.57 30.60
N LYS A 31 -0.13 -11.86 29.94
CA LYS A 31 -1.23 -12.64 30.53
C LYS A 31 -0.88 -14.11 30.72
N PHE A 32 -0.13 -14.69 29.79
CA PHE A 32 0.20 -16.12 29.78
C PHE A 32 1.64 -16.41 30.18
N ASP A 33 2.41 -15.39 30.57
CA ASP A 33 3.85 -15.49 30.88
C ASP A 33 4.66 -16.14 29.75
N ILE A 34 4.31 -15.80 28.51
CA ILE A 34 4.98 -16.31 27.31
C ILE A 34 5.85 -15.17 26.77
N PRO A 35 7.19 -15.28 26.86
CA PRO A 35 8.06 -14.19 26.46
C PRO A 35 7.96 -13.96 24.96
N LEU A 36 7.92 -12.68 24.61
CA LEU A 36 8.10 -12.24 23.26
C LEU A 36 9.58 -12.40 22.88
N ASN A 37 9.93 -13.46 22.17
CA ASN A 37 11.30 -13.74 21.77
C ASN A 37 11.69 -12.94 20.50
N CYS A 38 13.00 -12.79 20.26
CA CYS A 38 13.52 -12.09 19.06
C CYS A 38 13.16 -12.81 17.73
N LYS A 39 12.64 -14.05 17.78
CA LYS A 39 12.03 -14.75 16.64
C LYS A 39 10.51 -14.47 16.53
N SER A 40 9.88 -13.98 17.60
CA SER A 40 8.45 -13.71 17.72
C SER A 40 8.13 -12.27 17.35
N LEU A 41 8.99 -11.30 17.71
CA LEU A 41 8.70 -9.88 17.51
C LEU A 41 9.69 -9.08 16.64
N TYR A 42 10.99 -9.11 16.92
CA TYR A 42 11.94 -8.16 16.31
C TYR A 42 13.33 -8.79 16.28
N GLU A 43 14.03 -8.63 15.15
CA GLU A 43 15.41 -9.07 14.87
C GLU A 43 15.63 -10.51 14.35
N CYS A 44 15.34 -10.70 13.07
CA CYS A 44 16.24 -11.48 12.20
C CYS A 44 16.83 -10.66 11.04
N SER A 45 16.64 -9.33 11.03
CA SER A 45 17.11 -8.45 9.95
C SER A 45 18.52 -7.87 10.18
N TRP A 46 19.01 -7.73 11.42
CA TRP A 46 20.30 -7.05 11.69
C TRP A 46 21.50 -7.99 11.87
N LYS A 47 21.27 -9.27 12.24
CA LYS A 47 22.33 -10.28 12.29
C LYS A 47 22.24 -11.15 11.03
N LYS A 48 23.11 -10.88 10.05
CA LYS A 48 23.35 -11.68 8.81
C LYS A 48 23.37 -13.20 9.02
N LYS A 49 23.63 -13.67 10.24
CA LYS A 49 23.68 -15.08 10.64
C LYS A 49 22.33 -15.82 10.51
N TYR A 50 21.18 -15.16 10.61
CA TYR A 50 19.86 -15.80 10.47
C TYR A 50 19.14 -15.53 9.14
N ALA A 51 19.56 -14.51 8.40
CA ALA A 51 19.05 -14.20 7.05
C ALA A 51 19.29 -15.34 6.03
N ASN A 52 20.28 -16.21 6.27
CA ASN A 52 20.62 -17.33 5.39
C ASN A 52 20.05 -18.70 5.82
N PHE A 53 19.55 -18.84 7.06
CA PHE A 53 19.02 -20.12 7.54
C PHE A 53 17.63 -20.42 6.92
N ASN A 54 16.85 -19.37 6.63
CA ASN A 54 15.44 -19.52 6.22
C ASN A 54 15.21 -19.76 4.72
N LYS A 55 15.98 -19.18 3.79
CA LYS A 55 15.64 -19.28 2.35
C LYS A 55 15.68 -20.71 1.77
N ARG A 56 16.40 -21.65 2.39
CA ARG A 56 16.38 -23.07 1.96
C ARG A 56 15.14 -23.82 2.42
N VAL A 57 14.59 -23.45 3.58
CA VAL A 57 13.49 -24.17 4.24
C VAL A 57 12.15 -23.49 3.98
N THR A 58 12.14 -22.16 3.91
CA THR A 58 11.00 -21.28 3.69
C THR A 58 11.28 -20.30 2.54
N PRO A 59 11.48 -20.79 1.30
CA PRO A 59 11.98 -19.99 0.17
C PRO A 59 11.07 -18.83 -0.25
N ASP A 60 9.78 -18.91 0.06
CA ASP A 60 8.74 -17.92 -0.25
C ASP A 60 8.44 -16.94 0.90
N ILE A 61 9.15 -17.03 2.04
CA ILE A 61 9.04 -16.06 3.13
C ILE A 61 10.15 -15.02 2.98
N ASN A 62 9.74 -13.79 2.61
CA ASN A 62 10.62 -12.64 2.45
C ASN A 62 10.17 -11.46 3.35
N SER A 63 9.75 -11.77 4.57
CA SER A 63 9.30 -10.83 5.60
C SER A 63 9.85 -11.26 6.96
N SER A 64 9.61 -10.47 8.01
CA SER A 64 9.73 -11.01 9.36
C SER A 64 8.71 -12.15 9.53
N LEU A 65 8.99 -13.07 10.46
CA LEU A 65 8.03 -14.09 10.86
C LEU A 65 6.83 -13.52 11.64
N GLN A 66 6.85 -12.22 11.98
CA GLN A 66 5.71 -11.55 12.61
C GLN A 66 4.61 -11.33 11.58
N HIS A 67 4.97 -10.88 10.38
CA HIS A 67 4.04 -10.49 9.32
C HIS A 67 3.96 -11.50 8.16
N ILE A 68 3.98 -12.80 8.46
CA ILE A 68 3.71 -13.86 7.47
C ILE A 68 2.21 -14.12 7.34
N THR A 69 1.81 -14.64 6.19
CA THR A 69 0.41 -15.01 5.92
C THR A 69 0.01 -16.30 6.65
N TYR A 70 -1.28 -16.49 6.90
CA TYR A 70 -1.82 -17.71 7.47
C TYR A 70 -1.48 -18.94 6.62
N SER A 71 -1.58 -18.84 5.30
CA SER A 71 -1.21 -19.94 4.39
C SER A 71 0.26 -20.34 4.52
N GLN A 72 1.18 -19.38 4.71
CA GLN A 72 2.58 -19.67 5.02
C GLN A 72 2.74 -20.34 6.40
N MET A 73 2.00 -19.91 7.42
CA MET A 73 2.01 -20.57 8.74
C MET A 73 1.57 -22.04 8.64
N VAL A 74 0.50 -22.32 7.90
CA VAL A 74 0.00 -23.68 7.67
C VAL A 74 1.02 -24.51 6.87
N LYS A 75 1.53 -23.96 5.77
CA LYS A 75 2.52 -24.61 4.90
C LYS A 75 3.78 -25.04 5.67
N TYR A 76 4.25 -24.18 6.56
CA TYR A 76 5.48 -24.39 7.33
C TYR A 76 5.24 -24.76 8.79
N LYS A 77 4.05 -25.27 9.13
CA LYS A 77 3.68 -25.59 10.52
C LYS A 77 4.68 -26.49 11.25
N LYS A 78 5.26 -27.46 10.56
CA LYS A 78 6.31 -28.35 11.12
C LYS A 78 7.60 -27.61 11.42
N VAL A 79 7.99 -26.65 10.58
CA VAL A 79 9.19 -25.83 10.75
C VAL A 79 9.01 -24.87 11.92
N PHE A 80 7.81 -24.32 12.08
CA PHE A 80 7.46 -23.38 13.14
C PHE A 80 6.97 -24.04 14.42
N ASN A 81 6.88 -25.37 14.44
CA ASN A 81 6.34 -26.16 15.55
C ASN A 81 4.95 -25.65 16.02
N ILE A 82 4.08 -25.31 15.07
CA ILE A 82 2.70 -24.87 15.35
C ILE A 82 1.83 -26.09 15.53
N ASP A 83 1.20 -26.17 16.69
CA ASP A 83 0.17 -27.16 16.98
C ASP A 83 -1.20 -26.58 16.66
N PHE A 84 -1.82 -27.11 15.61
CA PHE A 84 -3.13 -26.67 15.15
C PHE A 84 -4.29 -27.39 15.86
N ASP A 85 -4.01 -28.33 16.77
CA ASP A 85 -5.05 -29.01 17.51
C ASP A 85 -5.60 -28.07 18.59
N ASN A 86 -6.92 -27.85 18.56
CA ASN A 86 -7.65 -26.93 19.46
C ASN A 86 -7.06 -25.50 19.51
N ILE A 87 -6.41 -25.06 18.44
CA ILE A 87 -5.81 -23.73 18.36
C ILE A 87 -6.89 -22.64 18.17
N LYS A 88 -6.78 -21.55 18.92
CA LYS A 88 -7.56 -20.33 18.68
C LYS A 88 -6.77 -19.40 17.77
N ILE A 89 -7.30 -19.08 16.59
CA ILE A 89 -6.63 -18.19 15.63
C ILE A 89 -7.31 -16.84 15.66
N ILE A 90 -6.53 -15.78 15.85
CA ILE A 90 -7.03 -14.40 15.96
C ILE A 90 -6.25 -13.54 14.96
N THR A 91 -6.90 -12.53 14.41
CA THR A 91 -6.25 -11.45 13.68
C THR A 91 -6.91 -10.12 14.01
N ILE A 92 -6.24 -9.02 13.66
CA ILE A 92 -6.82 -7.68 13.73
C ILE A 92 -6.72 -7.07 12.33
N VAL A 93 -7.83 -6.52 11.86
CA VAL A 93 -7.88 -5.66 10.68
C VAL A 93 -8.14 -4.23 11.10
N ARG A 94 -7.86 -3.29 10.21
CA ARG A 94 -8.10 -1.86 10.40
C ARG A 94 -8.72 -1.28 9.14
N ASN A 95 -9.47 -0.19 9.30
CA ASN A 95 -9.97 0.58 8.18
C ASN A 95 -8.81 0.88 7.19
N PRO A 96 -8.97 0.54 5.89
CA PRO A 96 -7.87 0.67 4.92
C PRO A 96 -7.30 2.09 4.79
N TYR A 97 -8.11 3.14 4.93
CA TYR A 97 -7.65 4.52 4.88
C TYR A 97 -6.70 4.82 6.05
N GLU A 98 -7.14 4.49 7.26
CA GLU A 98 -6.34 4.72 8.45
C GLU A 98 -5.07 3.86 8.47
N ARG A 99 -5.18 2.59 8.09
CA ARG A 99 -4.04 1.66 8.09
C ARG A 99 -2.93 2.18 7.21
N LEU A 100 -3.25 2.58 5.97
CA LEU A 100 -2.24 3.02 5.01
C LEU A 100 -1.57 4.31 5.45
N VAL A 101 -2.33 5.31 5.90
CA VAL A 101 -1.74 6.58 6.38
C VAL A 101 -0.88 6.32 7.62
N SER A 102 -1.34 5.47 8.55
CA SER A 102 -0.54 5.03 9.71
C SER A 102 0.77 4.39 9.31
N ASP A 103 0.79 3.68 8.18
CA ASP A 103 1.97 3.02 7.64
C ASP A 103 2.97 4.03 7.07
N LEU A 104 2.49 5.04 6.32
CA LEU A 104 3.33 6.13 5.82
C LEU A 104 4.00 6.91 6.96
N PHE A 105 3.26 7.18 8.05
CA PHE A 105 3.83 7.78 9.27
C PHE A 105 4.87 6.86 9.93
N PHE A 106 4.62 5.55 9.95
CA PHE A 106 5.53 4.59 10.58
C PHE A 106 6.88 4.48 9.88
N PHE A 107 6.88 4.58 8.55
CA PHE A 107 8.09 4.59 7.75
C PHE A 107 8.69 6.00 7.57
N GLU A 108 8.16 7.00 8.27
CA GLU A 108 8.62 8.40 8.17
C GLU A 108 8.60 8.93 6.72
N ILE A 109 7.68 8.40 5.90
CA ILE A 109 7.47 8.85 4.51
C ILE A 109 6.73 10.18 4.50
N ILE A 110 5.84 10.37 5.48
CA ILE A 110 5.10 11.61 5.72
C ILE A 110 5.23 11.99 7.20
N ASP A 111 5.02 13.27 7.48
CA ASP A 111 4.96 13.83 8.81
C ASP A 111 3.69 14.68 9.01
N ILE A 112 3.58 15.31 10.18
CA ILE A 112 2.41 16.12 10.53
C ILE A 112 2.21 17.35 9.63
N ASN A 113 3.26 17.83 8.96
CA ASN A 113 3.26 19.03 8.13
C ASN A 113 3.06 18.70 6.64
N THR A 114 3.10 17.42 6.28
CA THR A 114 3.01 16.97 4.88
C THR A 114 1.65 17.32 4.29
N SER A 115 1.63 17.97 3.13
CA SER A 115 0.39 18.38 2.47
C SER A 115 -0.38 17.20 1.89
N LYS A 116 -1.70 17.34 1.73
CA LYS A 116 -2.55 16.29 1.09
C LYS A 116 -2.06 15.89 -0.31
N MET A 117 -1.47 16.80 -1.07
CA MET A 117 -0.96 16.51 -2.41
C MET A 117 0.35 15.71 -2.36
N GLU A 118 1.24 16.03 -1.42
CA GLU A 118 2.46 15.25 -1.19
C GLU A 118 2.12 13.85 -0.67
N VAL A 119 1.16 13.73 0.25
CA VAL A 119 0.64 12.43 0.70
C VAL A 119 0.15 11.60 -0.48
N PHE A 120 -0.61 12.19 -1.41
CA PHE A 120 -1.06 11.49 -2.62
C PHE A 120 0.12 10.98 -3.46
N ASN A 121 1.14 11.81 -3.68
CA ASN A 121 2.31 11.44 -4.47
C ASN A 121 3.10 10.30 -3.81
N GLU A 122 3.35 10.41 -2.51
CA GLU A 122 4.08 9.38 -1.74
C GLU A 122 3.28 8.08 -1.63
N LEU A 123 1.97 8.17 -1.41
CA LEU A 123 1.07 7.02 -1.42
C LEU A 123 1.10 6.29 -2.77
N THR A 124 1.06 7.04 -3.88
CA THR A 124 1.10 6.44 -5.22
C THR A 124 2.40 5.67 -5.42
N LYS A 125 3.54 6.26 -5.05
CA LYS A 125 4.86 5.58 -5.08
C LYS A 125 4.87 4.36 -4.17
N TYR A 126 4.31 4.49 -2.96
CA TYR A 126 4.27 3.45 -1.94
C TYR A 126 3.57 2.18 -2.45
N LEU A 127 2.45 2.36 -3.15
CA LEU A 127 1.63 1.25 -3.66
C LEU A 127 2.11 0.70 -5.01
N SER A 128 2.82 1.52 -5.81
CA SER A 128 3.33 1.13 -7.12
C SER A 128 4.67 0.37 -7.05
N ASP A 129 5.58 0.76 -6.15
CA ASP A 129 6.87 0.10 -5.99
C ASP A 129 6.92 -0.75 -4.72
N ARG A 130 6.69 -2.04 -4.94
CA ARG A 130 6.73 -3.09 -3.92
C ARG A 130 8.06 -3.87 -3.93
N SER A 131 8.96 -3.54 -4.85
CA SER A 131 10.20 -4.28 -5.02
C SER A 131 11.14 -4.00 -3.84
N GLY A 132 11.61 -5.06 -3.17
CA GLY A 132 12.61 -4.94 -2.10
C GLY A 132 12.09 -4.46 -0.73
N ARG A 133 10.79 -4.24 -0.54
CA ARG A 133 10.26 -3.94 0.80
C ARG A 133 10.31 -5.18 1.69
N TYR A 134 11.04 -5.07 2.78
CA TYR A 134 11.04 -6.06 3.84
C TYR A 134 9.71 -5.95 4.61
N ASP A 135 9.12 -7.09 4.99
CA ASP A 135 8.09 -7.19 6.03
C ASP A 135 6.59 -7.06 5.67
N ASN A 136 6.20 -7.20 4.40
CA ASN A 136 4.80 -7.33 3.94
C ASN A 136 3.83 -6.18 4.29
N HIS A 137 4.31 -5.01 4.75
CA HIS A 137 3.48 -3.84 5.04
C HIS A 137 2.69 -3.32 3.83
N ASP A 138 3.26 -3.49 2.64
CA ASP A 138 2.70 -3.13 1.34
C ASP A 138 1.55 -4.04 0.88
N LYS A 139 1.23 -5.11 1.62
CA LYS A 139 0.16 -6.03 1.25
C LYS A 139 -1.21 -5.55 1.78
N PRO A 140 -2.28 -5.72 0.98
CA PRO A 140 -3.64 -5.73 1.47
C PRO A 140 -3.85 -6.71 2.61
N GLN A 141 -4.77 -6.42 3.51
CA GLN A 141 -5.00 -7.19 4.74
C GLN A 141 -5.59 -8.57 4.42
N TYR A 142 -6.46 -8.67 3.40
CA TYR A 142 -7.05 -9.95 2.99
C TYR A 142 -6.01 -11.02 2.66
N ILE A 143 -4.87 -10.64 2.08
CA ILE A 143 -3.81 -11.58 1.69
C ILE A 143 -3.28 -12.38 2.89
N PHE A 144 -3.37 -11.84 4.10
CA PHE A 144 -2.87 -12.52 5.29
C PHE A 144 -3.77 -13.66 5.75
N ILE A 145 -5.04 -13.68 5.38
CA ILE A 145 -6.08 -14.53 5.99
C ILE A 145 -7.06 -15.14 4.98
N THR A 146 -6.71 -15.12 3.70
CA THR A 146 -7.46 -15.81 2.65
C THR A 146 -6.68 -16.96 2.04
N ASP A 147 -7.40 -17.93 1.49
CA ASP A 147 -6.86 -18.97 0.62
C ASP A 147 -6.41 -18.41 -0.75
N ASP A 148 -5.88 -19.30 -1.61
CA ASP A 148 -5.45 -18.95 -2.96
C ASP A 148 -6.60 -18.43 -3.86
N ASN A 149 -7.85 -18.72 -3.50
CA ASN A 149 -9.06 -18.24 -4.16
C ASN A 149 -9.61 -16.93 -3.56
N LYS A 150 -8.87 -16.32 -2.61
CA LYS A 150 -9.26 -15.09 -1.90
C LYS A 150 -10.50 -15.25 -1.01
N LYS A 151 -10.81 -16.47 -0.59
CA LYS A 151 -11.87 -16.77 0.37
C LYS A 151 -11.31 -16.67 1.79
N LEU A 152 -12.05 -16.05 2.70
CA LEU A 152 -11.66 -15.95 4.11
C LEU A 152 -11.61 -17.34 4.77
N GLU A 153 -10.59 -17.53 5.59
CA GLU A 153 -10.43 -18.72 6.42
C GLU A 153 -11.39 -18.65 7.61
N SER A 154 -12.37 -19.56 7.65
CA SER A 154 -13.50 -19.49 8.58
C SER A 154 -13.15 -19.74 10.04
N ASN A 155 -11.96 -20.28 10.31
CA ASN A 155 -11.45 -20.57 11.65
C ASN A 155 -10.68 -19.38 12.27
N ILE A 156 -10.54 -18.26 11.55
CA ILE A 156 -9.85 -17.07 12.04
C ILE A 156 -10.87 -16.09 12.63
N HIS A 157 -10.70 -15.75 13.92
CA HIS A 157 -11.45 -14.69 14.56
C HIS A 157 -10.89 -13.32 14.16
N ILE A 158 -11.68 -12.55 13.41
CA ILE A 158 -11.27 -11.24 12.89
C ILE A 158 -11.77 -10.14 13.84
N LEU A 159 -10.83 -9.47 14.50
CA LEU A 159 -11.08 -8.27 15.31
C LEU A 159 -10.81 -7.02 14.48
N LYS A 160 -11.35 -5.87 14.92
CA LYS A 160 -11.09 -4.57 14.28
C LYS A 160 -10.36 -3.63 15.24
N THR A 161 -9.38 -2.88 14.75
CA THR A 161 -8.65 -1.89 15.56
C THR A 161 -9.61 -0.89 16.21
N GLU A 162 -10.67 -0.51 15.48
CA GLU A 162 -11.63 0.53 15.90
C GLU A 162 -12.43 0.14 17.16
N ASN A 163 -12.60 -1.16 17.42
CA ASN A 163 -13.36 -1.68 18.56
C ASN A 163 -12.61 -2.81 19.30
N LEU A 164 -11.27 -2.80 19.23
CA LEU A 164 -10.41 -3.89 19.68
C LEU A 164 -10.67 -4.28 21.14
N THR A 165 -10.85 -3.30 22.03
CA THR A 165 -11.14 -3.57 23.45
C THR A 165 -12.43 -4.38 23.60
N THR A 166 -13.52 -3.95 22.97
CA THR A 166 -14.80 -4.67 23.04
C THR A 166 -14.67 -6.06 22.42
N GLY A 167 -14.09 -6.16 21.22
CA GLY A 167 -13.95 -7.45 20.54
C GLY A 167 -13.10 -8.46 21.32
N MET A 168 -12.06 -8.00 22.03
CA MET A 168 -11.28 -8.86 22.93
C MET A 168 -12.10 -9.32 24.14
N LYS A 169 -12.92 -8.44 24.74
CA LYS A 169 -13.81 -8.80 25.85
C LYS A 169 -14.83 -9.85 25.41
N ASP A 170 -15.39 -9.71 24.21
CA ASP A 170 -16.33 -10.67 23.61
C ASP A 170 -15.68 -12.06 23.39
N LEU A 171 -14.36 -12.10 23.17
CA LEU A 171 -13.58 -13.34 23.10
C LEU A 171 -13.20 -13.94 24.47
N GLY A 172 -13.68 -13.33 25.58
CA GLY A 172 -13.43 -13.77 26.96
C GLY A 172 -12.24 -13.10 27.66
N TYR A 173 -11.59 -12.13 27.01
CA TYR A 173 -10.44 -11.41 27.56
C TYR A 173 -10.89 -10.11 28.24
N THR A 174 -11.63 -10.24 29.34
CA THR A 174 -12.34 -9.12 30.00
C THR A 174 -11.42 -8.06 30.62
N ASP A 175 -10.20 -8.46 30.96
CA ASP A 175 -9.09 -7.64 31.48
C ASP A 175 -8.27 -6.94 30.38
N PHE A 176 -8.56 -7.18 29.10
CA PHE A 176 -7.89 -6.49 28.01
C PHE A 176 -8.30 -5.01 27.94
N ASN A 177 -7.31 -4.12 27.88
CA ASN A 177 -7.53 -2.68 27.78
C ASN A 177 -6.45 -1.99 26.92
N THR A 178 -6.85 -1.18 25.94
CA THR A 178 -5.91 -0.42 25.08
C THR A 178 -5.51 0.94 25.66
N HIS A 179 -6.08 1.37 26.79
CA HIS A 179 -5.90 2.72 27.34
C HIS A 179 -4.49 3.03 27.87
N GLU A 180 -3.59 2.05 27.99
CA GLU A 180 -2.24 2.28 28.52
C GLU A 180 -1.33 3.09 27.58
N ASN A 181 -1.69 3.30 26.30
CA ASN A 181 -0.84 4.01 25.32
C ASN A 181 -1.61 4.98 24.42
N GLN A 182 -2.66 5.64 24.92
CA GLN A 182 -3.36 6.65 24.12
C GLN A 182 -2.49 7.91 23.95
N ASN A 183 -2.03 8.12 22.72
CA ASN A 183 -1.26 9.30 22.33
C ASN A 183 -2.15 10.54 22.51
N LYS A 184 -1.71 11.51 23.33
CA LYS A 184 -2.51 12.70 23.70
C LYS A 184 -2.82 13.60 22.50
N ASN A 185 -2.03 13.49 21.42
CA ASN A 185 -2.25 14.19 20.15
C ASN A 185 -2.73 13.20 19.10
N LYS A 186 -4.00 12.81 19.16
CA LYS A 186 -4.58 11.84 18.21
C LYS A 186 -4.68 12.48 16.83
N ILE A 187 -3.72 12.17 15.97
CA ILE A 187 -3.72 12.54 14.55
C ILE A 187 -4.95 11.89 13.89
N ASN A 188 -5.74 12.68 13.18
CA ASN A 188 -6.81 12.18 12.34
C ASN A 188 -6.27 11.89 10.93
N TYR A 189 -6.14 10.62 10.58
CA TYR A 189 -5.55 10.23 9.31
C TYR A 189 -6.36 10.64 8.07
N TYR A 190 -7.66 10.90 8.21
CA TYR A 190 -8.48 11.39 7.10
C TYR A 190 -8.08 12.81 6.66
N ASP A 191 -7.45 13.60 7.54
CA ASP A 191 -7.01 14.96 7.23
C ASP A 191 -5.85 15.01 6.23
N TYR A 192 -5.22 13.87 5.95
CA TYR A 192 -4.13 13.73 4.98
C TYR A 192 -4.60 13.30 3.60
N LEU A 193 -5.88 12.95 3.45
CA LEU A 193 -6.43 12.39 2.23
C LEU A 193 -7.14 13.46 1.38
N ASN A 194 -6.92 13.37 0.07
CA ASN A 194 -7.70 14.06 -0.95
C ASN A 194 -8.46 13.01 -1.80
N ASN A 195 -9.33 13.46 -2.71
CA ASN A 195 -10.13 12.57 -3.54
C ASN A 195 -9.28 11.57 -4.34
N LYS A 196 -8.12 11.99 -4.87
CA LYS A 196 -7.22 11.10 -5.62
C LYS A 196 -6.61 10.02 -4.72
N SER A 197 -6.21 10.36 -3.50
CA SER A 197 -5.74 9.37 -2.51
C SER A 197 -6.85 8.36 -2.19
N ILE A 198 -8.08 8.83 -1.99
CA ILE A 198 -9.24 7.98 -1.71
C ILE A 198 -9.51 7.01 -2.86
N GLU A 199 -9.46 7.46 -4.12
CA GLU A 199 -9.65 6.61 -5.31
C GLU A 199 -8.61 5.48 -5.38
N ILE A 200 -7.34 5.80 -5.17
CA ILE A 200 -6.27 4.79 -5.20
C ILE A 200 -6.46 3.78 -4.06
N ILE A 201 -6.79 4.25 -2.85
CA ILE A 201 -7.06 3.36 -1.71
C ILE A 201 -8.26 2.46 -2.01
N ASN A 202 -9.35 3.01 -2.56
CA ASN A 202 -10.57 2.26 -2.94
C ASN A 202 -10.30 1.13 -3.93
N SER A 203 -9.41 1.38 -4.88
CA SER A 203 -8.99 0.41 -5.88
C SER A 203 -8.07 -0.65 -5.26
N PHE A 204 -7.01 -0.23 -4.59
CA PHE A 204 -5.99 -1.12 -4.03
C PHE A 204 -6.56 -2.06 -2.96
N TYR A 205 -7.39 -1.53 -2.06
CA TYR A 205 -7.96 -2.23 -0.92
C TYR A 205 -9.39 -2.71 -1.15
N HIS A 206 -9.84 -2.82 -2.41
CA HIS A 206 -11.24 -3.17 -2.72
C HIS A 206 -11.75 -4.40 -1.96
N LEU A 207 -10.94 -5.46 -1.89
CA LEU A 207 -11.31 -6.69 -1.19
C LEU A 207 -11.28 -6.53 0.33
N ASP A 208 -10.41 -5.71 0.90
CA ASP A 208 -10.44 -5.43 2.34
C ASP A 208 -11.76 -4.76 2.73
N PHE A 209 -12.23 -3.79 1.93
CA PHE A 209 -13.52 -3.16 2.17
C PHE A 209 -14.67 -4.18 2.15
N LEU A 210 -14.68 -5.06 1.15
CA LEU A 210 -15.72 -6.06 0.97
C LEU A 210 -15.69 -7.13 2.07
N LEU A 211 -14.53 -7.75 2.28
CA LEU A 211 -14.38 -8.92 3.15
C LEU A 211 -14.47 -8.56 4.64
N PHE A 212 -14.06 -7.35 5.01
CA PHE A 212 -14.09 -6.90 6.40
C PHE A 212 -15.24 -5.93 6.69
N ASN A 213 -16.14 -5.74 5.73
CA ASN A 213 -17.32 -4.89 5.88
C ASN A 213 -16.94 -3.47 6.37
N TYR A 214 -16.05 -2.82 5.61
CA TYR A 214 -15.72 -1.41 5.76
C TYR A 214 -16.37 -0.61 4.64
N ASP A 215 -16.93 0.54 4.98
CA ASP A 215 -17.50 1.46 4.00
C ASP A 215 -16.41 2.16 3.19
N LYS A 216 -16.64 2.27 1.89
CA LYS A 216 -15.82 3.11 1.01
C LYS A 216 -16.33 4.54 1.04
N ILE A 217 -15.42 5.49 1.12
CA ILE A 217 -15.70 6.89 0.81
C ILE A 217 -15.95 6.99 -0.69
N VAL A 218 -17.13 7.49 -1.05
CA VAL A 218 -17.50 7.81 -2.43
C VAL A 218 -16.95 9.19 -2.76
N VAL A 219 -16.09 9.27 -3.76
CA VAL A 219 -15.64 10.53 -4.34
C VAL A 219 -16.60 10.94 -5.45
N GLY A 220 -17.05 12.19 -5.44
CA GLY A 220 -17.84 12.74 -6.54
C GLY A 220 -17.00 12.83 -7.83
N PRO A 221 -17.64 12.91 -9.01
CA PRO A 221 -16.91 13.13 -10.26
C PRO A 221 -16.01 14.36 -10.12
N VAL A 222 -14.74 14.23 -10.52
CA VAL A 222 -13.83 15.37 -10.60
C VAL A 222 -14.44 16.38 -11.57
N GLU A 223 -14.72 17.59 -11.10
CA GLU A 223 -15.19 18.66 -11.98
C GLU A 223 -14.20 18.81 -13.15
N PRO A 224 -14.68 18.88 -14.41
CA PRO A 224 -13.80 19.10 -15.55
C PRO A 224 -12.94 20.32 -15.28
N VAL A 225 -11.62 20.18 -15.45
CA VAL A 225 -10.72 21.34 -15.42
C VAL A 225 -11.24 22.31 -16.47
N GLY A 226 -11.60 23.52 -16.04
CA GLY A 226 -12.08 24.57 -16.94
C GLY A 226 -11.09 24.78 -18.09
N PRO A 227 -11.56 25.20 -19.28
CA PRO A 227 -10.67 25.42 -20.42
C PRO A 227 -9.54 26.36 -20.02
N VAL A 228 -8.30 25.93 -20.27
CA VAL A 228 -7.11 26.77 -20.11
C VAL A 228 -7.27 27.95 -21.07
N GLU A 229 -7.16 29.18 -20.57
CA GLU A 229 -7.21 30.37 -21.43
C GLU A 229 -6.15 30.27 -22.53
N PRO A 230 -6.51 30.55 -23.80
CA PRO A 230 -5.54 30.49 -24.89
C PRO A 230 -4.39 31.46 -24.61
N VAL A 231 -3.16 30.96 -24.70
CA VAL A 231 -1.96 31.79 -24.62
C VAL A 231 -2.04 32.84 -25.72
N GLY A 232 -1.93 34.12 -25.34
CA GLY A 232 -1.98 35.23 -26.27
C GLY A 232 -0.93 35.12 -27.39
N PRO A 233 -1.18 35.68 -28.58
CA PRO A 233 -0.27 35.57 -29.72
C PRO A 233 1.12 36.13 -29.39
N VAL A 234 2.15 35.34 -29.70
CA VAL A 234 3.55 35.76 -29.61
C VAL A 234 3.78 36.86 -30.66
N LYS A 235 4.34 38.01 -30.23
CA LYS A 235 4.68 39.10 -31.15
C LYS A 235 5.64 38.61 -32.24
N PRO A 236 5.44 38.97 -33.53
CA PRO A 236 6.37 38.63 -34.59
C PRO A 236 7.79 39.10 -34.27
N VAL A 237 8.77 38.26 -34.54
CA VAL A 237 10.18 38.66 -34.50
C VAL A 237 10.42 39.66 -35.63
N GLY A 238 11.00 40.82 -35.30
CA GLY A 238 11.29 41.87 -36.28
C GLY A 238 12.26 41.38 -37.38
N PRO A 239 12.24 42.02 -38.56
CA PRO A 239 13.07 41.62 -39.68
C PRO A 239 14.57 41.70 -39.34
N VAL A 240 15.30 40.64 -39.68
CA VAL A 240 16.76 40.58 -39.57
C VAL A 240 17.37 41.48 -40.64
N LYS A 241 18.29 42.38 -40.26
CA LYS A 241 19.00 43.26 -41.21
C LYS A 241 19.81 42.41 -42.21
N PRO A 242 19.87 42.80 -43.50
CA PRO A 242 20.70 42.12 -44.49
C PRO A 242 22.17 42.08 -44.05
N VAL A 243 22.82 40.94 -44.24
CA VAL A 243 24.27 40.81 -44.07
C VAL A 243 24.95 41.55 -45.23
N GLY A 244 25.92 42.42 -44.93
CA GLY A 244 26.67 43.16 -45.93
C GLY A 244 27.49 42.25 -46.86
N PRO A 245 27.89 42.74 -48.05
CA PRO A 245 28.59 41.93 -49.04
C PRO A 245 29.94 41.42 -48.51
N VAL A 246 30.19 40.13 -48.75
CA VAL A 246 31.45 39.47 -48.40
C VAL A 246 32.51 39.79 -49.45
N LYS A 247 33.70 40.20 -49.02
CA LYS A 247 34.84 40.46 -49.94
C LYS A 247 35.27 39.17 -50.67
N PRO A 248 35.74 39.25 -51.93
CA PRO A 248 36.27 38.08 -52.64
C PRO A 248 37.46 37.46 -51.90
N VAL A 249 37.51 36.12 -51.89
CA VAL A 249 38.61 35.35 -51.32
C VAL A 249 39.76 35.30 -52.34
N GLY A 250 40.99 35.57 -51.89
CA GLY A 250 42.19 35.47 -52.71
C GLY A 250 42.51 34.02 -53.16
N PRO A 251 43.40 33.83 -54.15
CA PRO A 251 43.69 32.52 -54.72
C PRO A 251 44.30 31.54 -53.70
N VAL A 252 43.84 30.28 -53.78
CA VAL A 252 44.20 29.19 -52.85
C VAL A 252 45.47 28.47 -53.33
N LYS A 253 46.43 28.24 -52.42
CA LYS A 253 47.64 27.43 -52.68
C LYS A 253 47.33 25.93 -52.76
N PRO A 254 48.18 25.10 -53.42
CA PRO A 254 47.94 23.67 -53.61
C PRO A 254 47.72 22.89 -52.31
N VAL A 255 46.88 21.86 -52.40
CA VAL A 255 46.39 21.03 -51.29
C VAL A 255 47.51 20.19 -50.68
N GLY A 256 47.80 20.41 -49.39
CA GLY A 256 48.57 19.49 -48.55
C GLY A 256 47.73 18.33 -48.02
N GLN A 257 48.41 17.26 -47.60
CA GLN A 257 47.85 15.95 -47.20
C GLN A 257 46.50 15.97 -46.45
N VAL A 258 45.65 15.02 -46.82
CA VAL A 258 44.30 14.79 -46.26
C VAL A 258 44.37 14.51 -44.76
N LYS A 259 43.64 15.29 -43.97
CA LYS A 259 43.41 15.06 -42.53
C LYS A 259 42.21 14.12 -42.30
N PRO A 260 42.17 13.36 -41.19
CA PRO A 260 41.15 12.35 -40.94
C PRO A 260 39.74 12.93 -40.86
N VAL A 261 38.76 12.11 -41.23
CA VAL A 261 37.33 12.44 -41.27
C VAL A 261 36.85 12.84 -39.87
N GLY A 262 36.21 14.01 -39.78
CA GLY A 262 35.65 14.53 -38.52
C GLY A 262 34.42 13.74 -38.04
N PRO A 263 34.06 13.88 -36.75
CA PRO A 263 32.95 13.14 -36.16
C PRO A 263 31.60 13.50 -36.79
N VAL A 264 30.73 12.49 -36.93
CA VAL A 264 29.38 12.61 -37.47
C VAL A 264 28.51 13.43 -36.52
N LYS A 265 27.70 14.35 -37.07
CA LYS A 265 26.78 15.18 -36.29
C LYS A 265 25.71 14.33 -35.58
N PRO A 266 25.26 14.72 -34.37
CA PRO A 266 24.15 14.06 -33.72
C PRO A 266 22.87 14.18 -34.55
N VAL A 267 22.06 13.11 -34.52
CA VAL A 267 20.73 13.11 -35.11
C VAL A 267 19.84 14.10 -34.35
N GLY A 268 19.11 14.93 -35.08
CA GLY A 268 18.23 15.94 -34.51
C GLY A 268 17.08 15.32 -33.69
N PRO A 269 16.47 16.10 -32.78
CA PRO A 269 15.39 15.62 -31.92
C PRO A 269 14.17 15.18 -32.74
N VAL A 270 13.59 14.05 -32.32
CA VAL A 270 12.35 13.51 -32.89
C VAL A 270 11.18 14.41 -32.48
N LYS A 271 10.29 14.73 -33.43
CA LYS A 271 9.11 15.56 -33.15
C LYS A 271 8.17 14.85 -32.15
N PRO A 272 7.52 15.61 -31.24
CA PRO A 272 6.52 15.05 -30.34
C PRO A 272 5.38 14.40 -31.11
N VAL A 273 4.90 13.25 -30.61
CA VAL A 273 3.68 12.61 -31.11
C VAL A 273 2.49 13.48 -30.70
N GLY A 274 1.60 13.76 -31.66
CA GLY A 274 0.41 14.59 -31.44
C GLY A 274 -0.56 13.97 -30.42
N PRO A 275 -1.44 14.80 -29.82
CA PRO A 275 -2.38 14.35 -28.81
C PRO A 275 -3.38 13.32 -29.37
N VAL A 276 -3.64 12.28 -28.56
CA VAL A 276 -4.66 11.27 -28.85
C VAL A 276 -6.05 11.90 -28.69
N LYS A 277 -6.96 11.63 -29.65
CA LYS A 277 -8.33 12.15 -29.59
C LYS A 277 -9.07 11.59 -28.36
N PRO A 278 -9.94 12.38 -27.70
CA PRO A 278 -10.75 11.90 -26.58
C PRO A 278 -11.67 10.75 -27.01
N VAL A 279 -11.80 9.76 -26.14
CA VAL A 279 -12.81 8.70 -26.27
C VAL A 279 -14.18 9.29 -25.97
N GLY A 280 -15.16 9.04 -26.85
CA GLY A 280 -16.52 9.54 -26.70
C GLY A 280 -17.23 9.02 -25.44
N PRO A 281 -18.26 9.73 -24.95
CA PRO A 281 -18.97 9.37 -23.73
C PRO A 281 -19.67 8.01 -23.83
N VAL A 282 -19.57 7.22 -22.76
CA VAL A 282 -20.30 5.96 -22.61
C VAL A 282 -21.76 6.29 -22.27
N LYS A 283 -22.71 5.65 -22.97
CA LYS A 283 -24.15 5.82 -22.73
C LYS A 283 -24.51 5.35 -21.31
N SER A 284 -25.31 6.14 -20.60
CA SER A 284 -25.82 5.78 -19.28
C SER A 284 -26.66 4.50 -19.32
N VAL A 285 -26.47 3.64 -18.32
CA VAL A 285 -27.32 2.47 -18.09
C VAL A 285 -28.66 2.97 -17.54
N GLY A 286 -29.77 2.55 -18.16
CA GLY A 286 -31.11 2.94 -17.75
C GLY A 286 -31.45 2.51 -16.32
N GLN A 287 -32.29 3.30 -15.63
CA GLN A 287 -32.76 2.99 -14.28
C GLN A 287 -33.41 1.60 -14.22
N VAL A 288 -32.95 0.80 -13.26
CA VAL A 288 -33.61 -0.47 -12.89
C VAL A 288 -34.89 -0.12 -12.14
N LYS A 289 -36.03 -0.68 -12.57
CA LYS A 289 -37.33 -0.46 -11.90
C LYS A 289 -37.28 -1.03 -10.47
N PRO A 290 -37.91 -0.37 -9.48
CA PRO A 290 -37.98 -0.89 -8.12
C PRO A 290 -38.76 -2.21 -8.08
N VAL A 291 -38.27 -3.14 -7.27
CA VAL A 291 -38.94 -4.41 -6.98
C VAL A 291 -40.15 -4.11 -6.09
N GLY A 292 -41.32 -4.63 -6.47
CA GLY A 292 -42.57 -4.44 -5.74
C GLY A 292 -42.55 -5.07 -4.34
N PRO A 293 -43.42 -4.61 -3.42
CA PRO A 293 -43.44 -5.08 -2.04
C PRO A 293 -43.76 -6.57 -1.95
N VAL A 294 -42.98 -7.28 -1.16
CA VAL A 294 -43.19 -8.69 -0.81
C VAL A 294 -44.34 -8.78 0.20
N LYS A 295 -45.36 -9.60 -0.07
CA LYS A 295 -46.47 -9.82 0.87
C LYS A 295 -45.98 -10.53 2.13
N PRO A 296 -46.46 -10.17 3.32
CA PRO A 296 -46.14 -10.89 4.55
C PRO A 296 -46.74 -12.29 4.50
N VAL A 297 -45.89 -13.28 4.80
CA VAL A 297 -46.32 -14.66 5.03
C VAL A 297 -46.84 -14.74 6.46
N TRP A 298 -48.13 -15.03 6.60
CA TRP A 298 -48.71 -15.42 7.89
C TRP A 298 -48.86 -16.95 7.92
N SER A 299 -48.68 -17.49 9.14
CA SER A 299 -48.63 -18.89 9.60
C SER A 299 -47.39 -19.70 9.20
#